data_AF-A0A7R9YQN7-F1
#
_entry.id   AF-A0A7R9YQN7-F1
#
_cell.length_a   1.000
_cell.length_b   1.000
_cell.length_c   1.000
_cell.angle_alpha   90.00
_cell.angle_beta   90.00
_cell.angle_gamma   90.00
#
_symmetry.space_group_name_H-M   'P 1'
#
loop_
_entity.id
_entity.type
_entity.pdbx_description
1 polymer ?
#
loop_
_entity_poly.entity_id
_entity_poly.type
_entity_poly.pdbx_seq_one_letter_code
_entity_poly.pdbx_strand_id
1 'polypeptide(L)'
;RGDDKVTILLELLTAGSDLGAKVAQFSDEVDAEMLGLLQQRVETARAYGDAGVLARLEDLYRVLKLEYQRNQASPAMRLLDDVLEILGDGEVESAGGGGFGAGTSTSAGSAADEALAEEYYSRRRAATACMRKAFSGGVDAGVDIFAAAAALAEAGPLAAQELSVEYVRLHEFVGETTELLDEAKARQADLARAIARAQRETAYEARQQQAASDGGAGSKAELAERLQQLELARMAYADRQRSISQLDEVLFMAKALDEPGS
;
A
#
# COMPACT_ATOMS: atom_id res chain seq x y z
N ARG A 1 31.36 10.35 -3.86
CA ARG A 1 30.06 9.93 -4.43
C ARG A 1 29.83 8.44 -4.24
N GLY A 2 30.63 7.53 -4.81
CA GLY A 2 30.50 6.09 -4.53
C GLY A 2 30.72 5.73 -3.04
N ASP A 3 31.73 6.32 -2.41
CA ASP A 3 32.04 6.09 -0.99
C ASP A 3 30.92 6.57 -0.04
N ASP A 4 30.20 7.63 -0.42
CA ASP A 4 29.09 8.17 0.37
C ASP A 4 27.92 7.18 0.40
N LYS A 5 27.58 6.57 -0.76
CA LYS A 5 26.52 5.54 -0.88
C LYS A 5 26.80 4.29 -0.07
N VAL A 6 28.06 3.85 -0.04
CA VAL A 6 28.46 2.71 0.78
C VAL A 6 28.30 3.04 2.25
N THR A 7 28.64 4.27 2.66
CA THR A 7 28.47 4.73 4.05
C THR A 7 26.99 4.74 4.45
N ILE A 8 26.12 5.27 3.59
CA ILE A 8 24.66 5.28 3.82
C ILE A 8 24.12 3.84 3.94
N LEU A 9 24.50 2.94 3.02
CA LEU A 9 24.05 1.54 3.10
C LEU A 9 24.49 0.85 4.39
N LEU A 10 25.70 1.14 4.90
CA LEU A 10 26.17 0.62 6.18
C LEU A 10 25.38 1.21 7.35
N GLU A 11 25.07 2.50 7.31
CA GLU A 11 24.22 3.16 8.31
C GLU A 11 22.82 2.53 8.33
N LEU A 12 22.20 2.33 7.17
CA LEU A 12 20.90 1.68 7.04
C LEU A 12 20.91 0.23 7.56
N LEU A 13 21.96 -0.53 7.25
CA LEU A 13 22.11 -1.92 7.74
C LEU A 13 22.29 -1.99 9.27
N THR A 14 22.78 -0.94 9.90
CA THR A 14 23.01 -0.87 11.35
C THR A 14 21.85 -0.21 12.10
N ALA A 15 20.90 0.41 11.40
CA ALA A 15 19.76 1.13 11.99
C ALA A 15 18.81 0.23 12.79
N GLY A 16 18.73 -1.07 12.49
CA GLY A 16 17.89 -2.01 13.24
C GLY A 16 16.40 -1.61 13.21
N SER A 17 15.82 -1.31 14.37
CA SER A 17 14.42 -0.86 14.48
C SER A 17 14.17 0.52 13.86
N ASP A 18 15.20 1.34 13.73
CA ASP A 18 15.09 2.72 13.25
C ASP A 18 15.26 2.83 11.73
N LEU A 19 15.21 1.70 11.02
CA LEU A 19 15.42 1.63 9.58
C LEU A 19 14.48 2.58 8.82
N GLY A 20 13.19 2.62 9.17
CA GLY A 20 12.22 3.48 8.48
C GLY A 20 12.57 4.97 8.58
N ALA A 21 12.92 5.44 9.78
CA ALA A 21 13.33 6.83 10.00
C ALA A 21 14.62 7.18 9.25
N LYS A 22 15.58 6.25 9.19
CA LYS A 22 16.82 6.44 8.45
C LYS A 22 16.63 6.42 6.94
N VAL A 23 15.77 5.56 6.41
CA VAL A 23 15.42 5.57 4.99
C VAL A 23 14.78 6.90 4.62
N ALA A 24 13.84 7.41 5.43
CA ALA A 24 13.24 8.73 5.21
C ALA A 24 14.27 9.88 5.27
N GLN A 25 15.28 9.79 6.15
CA GLN A 25 16.37 10.78 6.23
C GLN A 25 17.20 10.82 4.94
N PHE A 26 17.38 9.68 4.28
CA PHE A 26 18.21 9.54 3.08
C PHE A 26 17.39 9.36 1.80
N SER A 27 16.09 9.69 1.80
CA SER A 27 15.18 9.41 0.70
C SER A 27 15.71 9.93 -0.64
N ASP A 28 16.21 11.17 -0.67
CA ASP A 28 16.73 11.83 -1.87
C ASP A 28 18.02 11.20 -2.42
N GLU A 29 18.73 10.43 -1.59
CA GLU A 29 19.97 9.75 -1.95
C GLU A 29 19.73 8.31 -2.44
N VAL A 30 18.51 7.78 -2.29
CA VAL A 30 18.12 6.44 -2.76
C VAL A 30 17.94 6.47 -4.29
N ASP A 31 18.94 5.96 -5.00
CA ASP A 31 18.93 5.88 -6.46
C ASP A 31 19.26 4.49 -7.03
N ALA A 32 19.21 4.36 -8.35
CA ALA A 32 19.43 3.10 -9.06
C ALA A 32 20.83 2.50 -8.81
N GLU A 33 21.85 3.34 -8.60
CA GLU A 33 23.20 2.88 -8.31
C GLU A 33 23.27 2.29 -6.90
N MET A 34 22.65 2.94 -5.90
CA MET A 34 22.55 2.40 -4.54
C MET A 34 21.85 1.03 -4.53
N LEU A 35 20.75 0.88 -5.28
CA LEU A 35 20.06 -0.40 -5.44
C LEU A 35 20.93 -1.46 -6.11
N GLY A 36 21.71 -1.09 -7.14
CA GLY A 36 22.63 -1.99 -7.82
C GLY A 36 23.73 -2.51 -6.89
N LEU A 37 24.30 -1.64 -6.06
CA LEU A 37 25.29 -2.04 -5.05
C LEU A 37 24.69 -3.02 -4.03
N LEU A 38 23.50 -2.74 -3.53
CA LEU A 38 22.84 -3.61 -2.55
C LEU A 38 22.45 -4.96 -3.17
N GLN A 39 21.95 -4.97 -4.40
CA GLN A 39 21.65 -6.21 -5.13
C GLN A 39 22.90 -7.08 -5.31
N GLN A 40 24.03 -6.47 -5.71
CA GLN A 40 25.30 -7.19 -5.83
C GLN A 40 25.73 -7.82 -4.48
N ARG A 41 25.47 -7.13 -3.36
CA ARG A 41 25.73 -7.66 -2.01
C ARG A 41 24.80 -8.81 -1.64
N VAL A 42 23.51 -8.73 -1.97
CA VAL A 42 22.54 -9.83 -1.79
C VAL A 42 23.00 -11.07 -2.56
N GLU A 43 23.36 -10.90 -3.83
CA GLU A 43 23.86 -12.00 -4.68
C GLU A 43 25.15 -12.62 -4.11
N THR A 44 26.04 -11.79 -3.61
CA THR A 44 27.27 -12.24 -2.95
C THR A 44 26.95 -13.03 -1.67
N ALA A 45 26.11 -12.50 -0.78
CA ALA A 45 25.71 -13.18 0.46
C ALA A 45 25.02 -14.53 0.18
N ARG A 46 24.20 -14.59 -0.87
CA ARG A 46 23.56 -15.82 -1.35
C ARG A 46 24.58 -16.86 -1.78
N ALA A 47 25.67 -16.47 -2.45
CA ALA A 47 26.73 -17.37 -2.85
C ALA A 47 27.54 -17.94 -1.67
N TYR A 48 27.69 -17.16 -0.58
CA TYR A 48 28.43 -17.58 0.62
C TYR A 48 27.57 -18.32 1.67
N GLY A 49 26.24 -18.32 1.53
CA GLY A 49 25.33 -19.12 2.36
C GLY A 49 25.07 -18.58 3.78
N ASP A 50 25.33 -17.28 4.03
CA ASP A 50 24.96 -16.65 5.30
C ASP A 50 23.48 -16.25 5.29
N ALA A 51 22.62 -17.15 5.78
CA ALA A 51 21.18 -16.95 5.78
C ALA A 51 20.71 -15.73 6.61
N GLY A 52 21.43 -15.41 7.70
CA GLY A 52 21.05 -14.30 8.58
C GLY A 52 21.33 -12.93 7.95
N VAL A 53 22.50 -12.80 7.32
CA VAL A 53 22.86 -11.59 6.57
C VAL A 53 22.02 -11.46 5.31
N LEU A 54 21.75 -12.57 4.61
CA LEU A 54 20.94 -12.57 3.40
C LEU A 54 19.53 -12.02 3.66
N ALA A 55 18.83 -12.51 4.70
CA ALA A 55 17.49 -12.03 5.03
C ALA A 55 17.45 -10.52 5.27
N ARG A 56 18.41 -10.00 6.06
CA ARG A 56 18.51 -8.55 6.33
C ARG A 56 18.79 -7.73 5.07
N LEU A 57 19.67 -8.21 4.19
CA LEU A 57 19.98 -7.53 2.93
C LEU A 57 18.78 -7.56 1.98
N GLU A 58 18.03 -8.66 1.93
CA GLU A 58 16.83 -8.79 1.11
C GLU A 58 15.69 -7.88 1.61
N ASP A 59 15.52 -7.77 2.94
CA ASP A 59 14.56 -6.84 3.54
C ASP A 59 14.94 -5.38 3.27
N LEU A 60 16.21 -5.02 3.48
CA LEU A 60 16.69 -3.66 3.15
C LEU A 60 16.52 -3.36 1.66
N TYR A 61 16.84 -4.32 0.78
CA TYR A 61 16.67 -4.15 -0.65
C TYR A 61 15.20 -3.93 -1.01
N ARG A 62 14.28 -4.66 -0.37
CA ARG A 62 12.85 -4.46 -0.56
C ARG A 62 12.42 -3.04 -0.16
N VAL A 63 12.84 -2.59 1.02
CA VAL A 63 12.51 -1.24 1.53
C VAL A 63 13.07 -0.16 0.61
N LEU A 64 14.36 -0.21 0.28
CA LEU A 64 14.98 0.79 -0.59
C LEU A 64 14.42 0.76 -2.01
N LYS A 65 14.02 -0.41 -2.52
CA LYS A 65 13.39 -0.51 -3.83
C LYS A 65 12.02 0.16 -3.82
N LEU A 66 11.24 0.00 -2.75
CA LEU A 66 9.96 0.69 -2.59
C LEU A 66 10.17 2.21 -2.51
N GLU A 67 11.15 2.66 -1.72
CA GLU A 67 11.46 4.10 -1.61
C GLU A 67 11.92 4.69 -2.95
N TYR A 68 12.79 3.98 -3.67
CA TYR A 68 13.19 4.38 -5.02
C TYR A 68 11.99 4.45 -5.98
N GLN A 69 11.08 3.48 -5.93
CA GLN A 69 9.86 3.49 -6.75
C GLN A 69 8.96 4.68 -6.39
N ARG A 70 8.83 4.99 -5.10
CA ARG A 70 8.10 6.15 -4.61
C ARG A 70 8.71 7.45 -5.12
N ASN A 71 10.04 7.61 -5.06
CA ASN A 71 10.74 8.79 -5.56
C ASN A 71 10.65 8.97 -7.08
N GLN A 72 10.47 7.87 -7.83
CA GLN A 72 10.25 7.90 -9.27
C GLN A 72 8.77 8.07 -9.65
N ALA A 73 7.85 7.90 -8.70
CA ALA A 73 6.43 8.03 -8.94
C ALA A 73 6.05 9.52 -9.12
N SER A 74 4.98 9.74 -9.89
CA SER A 74 4.42 11.08 -10.05
C SER A 74 4.03 11.65 -8.68
N PRO A 75 3.99 12.98 -8.52
CA PRO A 75 3.49 13.62 -7.30
C PRO A 75 2.08 13.13 -6.92
N ALA A 76 1.24 12.88 -7.94
CA ALA A 76 -0.09 12.34 -7.76
C ALA A 76 -0.09 10.92 -7.18
N MET A 77 0.78 10.03 -7.67
CA MET A 77 0.90 8.68 -7.16
C MET A 77 1.45 8.65 -5.73
N ARG A 78 2.42 9.50 -5.39
CA ARG A 78 2.91 9.63 -4.01
C ARG A 78 1.80 10.10 -3.06
N LEU A 79 1.03 11.12 -3.47
CA LEU A 79 -0.14 11.56 -2.70
C LEU A 79 -1.18 10.44 -2.55
N LEU A 80 -1.39 9.63 -3.59
CA LEU A 80 -2.31 8.50 -3.52
C LEU A 80 -1.85 7.47 -2.48
N ASP A 81 -0.56 7.12 -2.48
CA ASP A 81 0.02 6.21 -1.49
C ASP A 81 -0.14 6.75 -0.07
N ASP A 82 0.16 8.04 0.16
CA ASP A 82 0.00 8.69 1.48
C ASP A 82 -1.46 8.65 1.96
N VAL A 83 -2.41 8.91 1.06
CA VAL A 83 -3.85 8.88 1.37
C VAL A 83 -4.32 7.46 1.65
N LEU A 84 -3.86 6.48 0.88
CA LEU A 84 -4.18 5.07 1.09
C LEU A 84 -3.57 4.54 2.39
N GLU A 85 -2.39 5.00 2.79
CA GLU A 85 -1.79 4.68 4.10
C GLU A 85 -2.66 5.21 5.24
N ILE A 86 -3.10 6.47 5.17
CA ILE A 86 -4.00 7.07 6.17
C ILE A 86 -5.34 6.32 6.27
N LEU A 87 -5.88 5.86 5.14
CA LEU A 87 -7.12 5.08 5.10
C LEU A 87 -6.89 3.60 5.49
N GLY A 88 -5.69 3.08 5.22
CA GLY A 88 -5.35 1.66 5.17
C GLY A 88 -5.07 1.01 6.52
N ASP A 89 -4.50 1.72 7.49
CA ASP A 89 -4.07 1.11 8.75
C ASP A 89 -5.14 1.16 9.83
N GLY A 90 -6.20 0.43 9.53
CA GLY A 90 -7.05 -0.20 10.53
C GLY A 90 -7.25 -1.67 10.20
N GLU A 91 -6.25 -2.34 9.59
CA GLU A 91 -6.04 -3.72 10.00
C GLU A 91 -5.72 -3.63 11.48
N VAL A 92 -6.79 -3.67 12.28
CA VAL A 92 -6.75 -4.10 13.67
C VAL A 92 -5.79 -5.26 13.61
N GLU A 93 -4.56 -5.04 14.08
CA GLU A 93 -3.68 -6.10 14.52
C GLU A 93 -4.50 -6.78 15.61
N SER A 94 -5.45 -7.61 15.17
CA SER A 94 -6.35 -8.38 15.97
C SER A 94 -5.44 -9.46 16.46
N ALA A 95 -4.73 -9.08 17.53
CA ALA A 95 -3.87 -9.91 18.32
C ALA A 95 -4.52 -11.28 18.38
N GLY A 96 -3.82 -12.26 17.79
CA GLY A 96 -4.25 -13.61 17.50
C GLY A 96 -5.59 -14.05 18.10
N GLY A 97 -6.59 -14.22 17.24
CA GLY A 97 -7.91 -14.67 17.66
C GLY A 97 -8.64 -15.42 16.57
N GLY A 98 -8.03 -16.49 16.04
CA GLY A 98 -8.71 -17.49 15.22
C GLY A 98 -9.81 -18.19 16.02
N GLY A 99 -10.96 -17.53 16.16
CA GLY A 99 -12.14 -18.03 16.86
C GLY A 99 -13.32 -18.08 15.90
N PHE A 100 -13.45 -19.17 15.15
CA PHE A 100 -14.71 -19.56 14.49
C PHE A 100 -15.76 -19.93 15.55
N GLY A 101 -16.23 -18.93 16.29
CA GLY A 101 -17.32 -19.04 17.27
C GLY A 101 -18.64 -18.72 16.59
N ALA A 102 -19.26 -19.73 15.98
CA ALA A 102 -20.65 -19.63 15.55
C ALA A 102 -21.55 -19.49 16.79
N GLY A 103 -22.26 -18.36 16.88
CA GLY A 103 -23.41 -18.21 17.76
C GLY A 103 -23.19 -17.28 18.95
N THR A 104 -23.66 -16.04 18.81
CA THR A 104 -24.86 -15.53 19.50
C THR A 104 -24.93 -14.04 19.23
N SER A 105 -25.95 -13.62 18.46
CA SER A 105 -26.29 -12.21 18.30
C SER A 105 -26.77 -11.68 19.66
N THR A 106 -25.88 -11.05 20.41
CA THR A 106 -26.29 -10.20 21.53
C THR A 106 -26.04 -8.76 21.10
N SER A 107 -27.14 -8.01 21.10
CA SER A 107 -27.28 -6.60 20.71
C SER A 107 -26.58 -5.65 21.69
N ALA A 108 -25.28 -5.85 21.88
CA ALA A 108 -24.37 -4.97 22.62
C ALA A 108 -23.41 -4.22 21.66
N GLY A 109 -23.78 -4.10 20.39
CA GLY A 109 -23.05 -3.37 19.34
C GLY A 109 -23.36 -1.89 19.34
N SER A 110 -23.07 -1.16 20.43
CA SER A 110 -23.11 0.31 20.35
C SER A 110 -21.72 0.90 20.55
N ALA A 111 -21.00 0.55 21.61
CA ALA A 111 -19.72 1.22 21.90
C ALA A 111 -18.57 0.82 20.96
N ALA A 112 -18.44 -0.47 20.62
CA ALA A 112 -17.37 -0.94 19.73
C ALA A 112 -17.60 -0.49 18.28
N ASP A 113 -18.84 -0.57 17.81
CA ASP A 113 -19.22 -0.13 16.45
C ASP A 113 -19.11 1.40 16.32
N GLU A 114 -19.46 2.15 17.37
CA GLU A 114 -19.30 3.61 17.42
C GLU A 114 -17.81 4.01 17.43
N ALA A 115 -16.96 3.31 18.19
CA ALA A 115 -15.52 3.57 18.21
C ALA A 115 -14.86 3.31 16.84
N LEU A 116 -15.21 2.20 16.17
CA LEU A 116 -14.72 1.89 14.82
C LEU A 116 -15.19 2.94 13.80
N ALA A 117 -16.44 3.39 13.91
CA ALA A 117 -16.97 4.45 13.06
C ALA A 117 -16.24 5.78 13.29
N GLU A 118 -16.00 6.17 14.54
CA GLU A 118 -15.27 7.39 14.90
C GLU A 118 -13.83 7.37 14.36
N GLU A 119 -13.14 6.23 14.52
CA GLU A 119 -11.79 6.03 13.99
C GLU A 119 -11.77 6.17 12.46
N TYR A 120 -12.73 5.54 11.77
CA TYR A 120 -12.88 5.66 10.32
C TYR A 120 -13.13 7.11 9.88
N TYR A 121 -14.04 7.85 10.54
CA TYR A 121 -14.26 9.27 10.24
C TYR A 121 -13.05 10.15 10.55
N SER A 122 -12.27 9.80 11.58
CA SER A 122 -11.02 10.47 11.90
C SER A 122 -10.00 10.30 10.76
N ARG A 123 -9.78 9.08 10.30
CA ARG A 123 -8.90 8.76 9.16
C ARG A 123 -9.33 9.46 7.88
N ARG A 124 -10.63 9.42 7.57
CA ARG A 124 -11.18 10.10 6.39
C ARG A 124 -10.95 11.62 6.43
N ARG A 125 -11.08 12.25 7.61
CA ARG A 125 -10.77 13.68 7.80
C ARG A 125 -9.27 13.95 7.60
N ALA A 126 -8.40 13.10 8.14
CA ALA A 126 -6.95 13.23 7.95
C ALA A 126 -6.54 13.08 6.49
N ALA A 127 -7.10 12.09 5.77
CA ALA A 127 -6.89 11.89 4.34
C ALA A 127 -7.34 13.11 3.53
N THR A 128 -8.54 13.63 3.81
CA THR A 128 -9.07 14.83 3.15
C THR A 128 -8.19 16.06 3.41
N ALA A 129 -7.68 16.22 4.64
CA ALA A 129 -6.77 17.30 4.99
C ALA A 129 -5.42 17.17 4.24
N CYS A 130 -4.89 15.95 4.12
CA CYS A 130 -3.68 15.67 3.35
C CYS A 130 -3.86 16.04 1.87
N MET A 131 -4.94 15.59 1.24
CA MET A 131 -5.27 15.94 -0.16
C MET A 131 -5.42 17.44 -0.35
N ARG A 132 -6.15 18.12 0.54
CA ARG A 132 -6.32 19.58 0.48
C ARG A 132 -4.97 20.29 0.57
N LYS A 133 -4.09 19.88 1.49
CA LYS A 133 -2.74 20.43 1.65
C LYS A 133 -1.91 20.25 0.39
N ALA A 134 -1.95 19.08 -0.25
CA ALA A 134 -1.22 18.83 -1.49
C ALA A 134 -1.76 19.65 -2.68
N PHE A 135 -3.09 19.73 -2.82
CA PHE A 135 -3.73 20.50 -3.90
C PHE A 135 -3.63 22.02 -3.74
N SER A 136 -3.40 22.52 -2.53
CA SER A 136 -3.15 23.94 -2.28
C SER A 136 -1.66 24.32 -2.24
N GLY A 137 -0.77 23.33 -2.39
CA GLY A 137 0.68 23.55 -2.25
C GLY A 137 1.07 23.96 -0.83
N GLY A 138 0.36 23.46 0.18
CA GLY A 138 0.60 23.76 1.59
C GLY A 138 -0.02 25.06 2.10
N VAL A 139 -0.72 25.81 1.25
CA VAL A 139 -1.38 27.07 1.66
C VAL A 139 -2.79 26.77 2.17
N ASP A 140 -3.09 27.12 3.41
CA ASP A 140 -4.44 26.95 3.95
C ASP A 140 -5.44 27.85 3.21
N ALA A 141 -6.60 27.28 2.88
CA ALA A 141 -7.70 27.99 2.23
C ALA A 141 -8.24 29.08 3.18
N GLY A 142 -7.73 30.31 3.03
CA GLY A 142 -8.04 31.44 3.90
C GLY A 142 -6.82 32.23 4.37
N VAL A 143 -5.61 31.72 4.14
CA VAL A 143 -4.39 32.49 4.38
C VAL A 143 -4.18 33.47 3.22
N ASP A 144 -4.13 34.75 3.56
CA ASP A 144 -3.73 35.80 2.61
C ASP A 144 -2.31 35.49 2.12
N ILE A 145 -2.15 35.29 0.80
CA ILE A 145 -0.87 34.97 0.16
C ILE A 145 0.20 36.00 0.54
N PHE A 146 -0.18 37.26 0.77
CA PHE A 146 0.75 38.29 1.22
C PHE A 146 1.18 38.11 2.67
N ALA A 147 0.27 37.66 3.55
CA ALA A 147 0.60 37.33 4.93
C ALA A 147 1.48 36.08 5.01
N ALA A 148 1.22 35.06 4.18
CA ALA A 148 2.08 33.89 4.06
C ALA A 148 3.48 34.27 3.56
N ALA A 149 3.58 35.12 2.54
CA ALA A 149 4.86 35.59 2.00
C ALA A 149 5.64 36.42 3.03
N ALA A 150 4.95 37.25 3.83
CA ALA A 150 5.57 38.01 4.92
C ALA A 150 6.07 37.09 6.04
N ALA A 151 5.27 36.10 6.46
CA ALA A 151 5.67 35.11 7.45
C ALA A 151 6.87 34.26 6.97
N LEU A 152 6.90 33.90 5.68
CA LEU A 152 8.02 33.20 5.08
C LEU A 152 9.31 34.04 5.08
N ALA A 153 9.20 35.33 4.78
CA ALA A 153 10.32 36.25 4.82
C ALA A 153 10.91 36.41 6.24
N GLU A 154 10.07 36.33 7.28
CA GLU A 154 10.49 36.40 8.69
C GLU A 154 11.03 35.08 9.24
N ALA A 155 10.42 33.94 8.88
CA ALA A 155 10.77 32.62 9.43
C ALA A 155 12.07 32.04 8.84
N GLY A 156 12.55 32.59 7.72
CA GLY A 156 13.82 32.21 7.11
C GLY A 156 13.77 30.92 6.28
N PRO A 157 14.92 30.47 5.76
CA PRO A 157 15.00 29.43 4.73
C PRO A 157 14.55 28.03 5.18
N LEU A 158 14.58 27.73 6.48
CA LEU A 158 14.10 26.45 7.01
C LEU A 158 12.57 26.32 6.91
N ALA A 159 11.82 27.39 7.19
CA ALA A 159 10.37 27.40 7.05
C ALA A 159 9.93 27.30 5.57
N ALA A 160 10.75 27.80 4.64
CA ALA A 160 10.50 27.66 3.20
C ALA A 160 10.63 26.21 2.71
N GLN A 161 11.47 25.40 3.37
CA GLN A 161 11.58 23.96 3.08
C GLN A 161 10.38 23.18 3.66
N GLU A 162 9.87 23.56 4.83
CA GLU A 162 8.64 22.95 5.37
C GLU A 162 7.38 23.31 4.57
N LEU A 163 7.40 24.46 3.88
CA LEU A 163 6.34 24.90 2.97
C LEU A 163 6.49 24.35 1.55
N SER A 164 7.59 23.67 1.21
CA SER A 164 7.71 22.96 -0.07
C SER A 164 6.95 21.64 -0.03
N VAL A 165 5.65 21.71 0.28
CA VAL A 165 4.75 20.60 -0.02
C VAL A 165 4.67 20.53 -1.54
N GLU A 166 4.92 19.35 -2.08
CA GLU A 166 4.85 19.15 -3.51
C GLU A 166 3.42 19.42 -4.00
N TYR A 167 3.30 20.43 -4.86
CA TYR A 167 2.02 20.81 -5.42
C TYR A 167 1.55 19.77 -6.42
N VAL A 168 0.40 19.15 -6.14
CA VAL A 168 -0.25 18.20 -7.05
C VAL A 168 -1.43 18.87 -7.70
N ARG A 169 -1.50 18.84 -9.03
CA ARG A 169 -2.67 19.35 -9.75
C ARG A 169 -3.83 18.36 -9.60
N LEU A 170 -4.97 18.87 -9.13
CA LEU A 170 -6.16 18.04 -8.90
C LEU A 170 -6.59 17.23 -10.13
N HIS A 171 -6.57 17.83 -11.33
CA HIS A 171 -6.96 17.13 -12.55
C HIS A 171 -5.97 16.02 -12.97
N GLU A 172 -4.67 16.20 -12.72
CA GLU A 172 -3.65 15.17 -12.95
C GLU A 172 -3.86 14.02 -11.97
N PHE A 173 -4.06 14.32 -10.68
CA PHE A 173 -4.38 13.32 -9.65
C PHE A 173 -5.64 12.51 -9.97
N VAL A 174 -6.74 13.19 -10.32
CA VAL A 174 -8.00 12.53 -10.66
C VAL A 174 -7.85 11.70 -11.93
N GLY A 175 -7.12 12.20 -12.93
CA GLY A 175 -6.83 11.47 -14.18
C GLY A 175 -6.07 10.16 -13.91
N GLU A 176 -4.90 10.25 -13.29
CA GLU A 176 -4.04 9.09 -12.99
C GLU A 176 -4.75 8.06 -12.09
N THR A 177 -5.44 8.53 -11.04
CA THR A 177 -6.14 7.62 -10.10
C THR A 177 -7.33 6.94 -10.78
N THR A 178 -8.03 7.61 -11.71
CA THR A 178 -9.12 7.01 -12.49
C THR A 178 -8.61 5.93 -13.43
N GLU A 179 -7.50 6.19 -14.14
CA GLU A 179 -6.86 5.20 -15.02
C GLU A 179 -6.42 3.95 -14.22
N LEU A 180 -5.80 4.15 -13.07
CA LEU A 180 -5.39 3.06 -12.18
C LEU A 180 -6.59 2.23 -11.68
N LEU A 181 -7.67 2.90 -11.28
CA LEU A 181 -8.90 2.26 -10.83
C LEU A 181 -9.55 1.44 -11.94
N ASP A 182 -9.62 1.98 -13.16
CA ASP A 182 -10.19 1.28 -14.32
C ASP A 182 -9.36 0.04 -14.67
N GLU A 183 -8.03 0.15 -14.65
CA GLU A 183 -7.14 -1.00 -14.84
C GLU A 183 -7.33 -2.05 -13.72
N ALA A 184 -7.43 -1.62 -12.46
CA ALA A 184 -7.66 -2.52 -11.33
C ALA A 184 -9.00 -3.26 -11.46
N LYS A 185 -10.07 -2.57 -11.85
CA LYS A 185 -11.39 -3.15 -12.12
C LYS A 185 -11.35 -4.15 -13.29
N ALA A 186 -10.62 -3.85 -14.36
CA ALA A 186 -10.44 -4.77 -15.48
C ALA A 186 -9.72 -6.06 -15.05
N ARG A 187 -8.59 -5.93 -14.34
CA ARG A 187 -7.83 -7.07 -13.79
C ARG A 187 -8.65 -7.90 -12.79
N GLN A 188 -9.50 -7.24 -11.99
CA GLN A 188 -10.41 -7.91 -11.06
C GLN A 188 -11.48 -8.73 -11.81
N ALA A 189 -12.05 -8.19 -12.89
CA ALA A 189 -12.99 -8.92 -13.73
C ALA A 189 -12.33 -10.14 -14.40
N ASP A 190 -11.08 -10.02 -14.85
CA ASP A 190 -10.30 -11.15 -15.38
C ASP A 190 -10.07 -12.24 -14.33
N LEU A 191 -9.67 -11.85 -13.12
CA LEU A 191 -9.49 -12.79 -12.01
C LEU A 191 -10.81 -13.50 -11.65
N ALA A 192 -11.93 -12.78 -11.60
CA ALA A 192 -13.25 -13.38 -11.37
C ALA A 192 -13.58 -14.44 -12.44
N ARG A 193 -13.33 -14.13 -13.72
CA ARG A 193 -13.53 -15.08 -14.83
C ARG A 193 -12.64 -16.32 -14.68
N ALA A 194 -11.37 -16.13 -14.33
CA ALA A 194 -10.42 -17.22 -14.12
C ALA A 194 -10.84 -18.13 -12.95
N ILE A 195 -11.24 -17.54 -11.81
CA ILE A 195 -11.76 -18.28 -10.65
C ILE A 195 -13.01 -19.06 -11.03
N ALA A 196 -13.98 -18.44 -11.70
CA ALA A 196 -15.21 -19.11 -12.12
C ALA A 196 -14.95 -20.28 -13.08
N ARG A 197 -13.97 -20.14 -13.97
CA ARG A 197 -13.53 -21.22 -14.86
C ARG A 197 -12.88 -22.36 -14.08
N ALA A 198 -11.91 -22.07 -13.22
CA ALA A 198 -11.22 -23.06 -12.41
C ALA A 198 -12.18 -23.84 -11.49
N GLN A 199 -13.20 -23.17 -10.94
CA GLN A 199 -14.25 -23.81 -10.15
C GLN A 199 -15.03 -24.86 -10.95
N ARG A 200 -15.41 -24.54 -12.20
CA ARG A 200 -16.14 -25.48 -13.07
C ARG A 200 -15.28 -26.68 -13.43
N GLU A 201 -14.01 -26.45 -13.77
CA GLU A 201 -13.04 -27.52 -14.09
C GLU A 201 -12.81 -28.43 -12.89
N THR A 202 -12.56 -27.86 -11.72
CA THR A 202 -12.36 -28.60 -10.46
C THR A 202 -13.61 -29.40 -10.06
N ALA A 203 -14.80 -28.83 -10.22
CA ALA A 203 -16.06 -29.51 -9.93
C ALA A 203 -16.34 -30.67 -10.91
N TYR A 204 -15.95 -30.52 -12.18
CA TYR A 204 -16.07 -31.57 -13.17
C TYR A 204 -15.13 -32.74 -12.86
N GLU A 205 -13.87 -32.46 -12.54
CA GLU A 205 -12.89 -33.47 -12.14
C GLU A 205 -13.29 -34.20 -10.87
N ALA A 206 -13.77 -33.48 -9.85
CA ALA A 206 -14.28 -34.08 -8.62
C ALA A 206 -15.42 -35.07 -8.90
N ARG A 207 -16.34 -34.74 -9.81
CA ARG A 207 -17.43 -35.66 -10.22
C ARG A 207 -16.90 -36.87 -11.00
N GLN A 208 -15.91 -36.68 -11.87
CA GLN A 208 -15.27 -37.80 -12.58
C GLN A 208 -14.56 -38.75 -11.62
N GLN A 209 -13.83 -38.22 -10.64
CA GLN A 209 -13.15 -39.02 -9.62
C GLN A 209 -14.13 -39.76 -8.71
N GLN A 210 -15.30 -39.19 -8.42
CA GLN A 210 -16.36 -39.89 -7.68
C GLN A 210 -16.98 -41.03 -8.50
N ALA A 211 -17.09 -40.87 -9.81
CA ALA A 211 -17.61 -41.91 -10.70
C ALA A 211 -16.58 -43.03 -10.95
N ALA A 212 -15.30 -42.71 -10.98
CA ALA A 212 -14.21 -43.67 -11.09
C ALA A 212 -13.89 -44.25 -9.70
N SER A 213 -14.46 -45.41 -9.36
CA SER A 213 -14.29 -46.08 -8.06
C SER A 213 -12.84 -46.39 -7.66
N ASP A 214 -11.89 -46.31 -8.60
CA ASP A 214 -10.45 -46.60 -8.44
C ASP A 214 -9.55 -45.35 -8.47
N GLY A 215 -10.10 -44.15 -8.20
CA GLY A 215 -9.31 -42.91 -8.15
C GLY A 215 -8.08 -43.03 -7.23
N GLY A 216 -6.90 -43.20 -7.83
CA GLY A 216 -5.64 -43.41 -7.12
C GLY A 216 -5.28 -42.22 -6.22
N ALA A 217 -4.49 -42.50 -5.17
CA ALA A 217 -4.13 -41.51 -4.15
C ALA A 217 -3.52 -40.20 -4.70
N GLY A 218 -2.77 -40.27 -5.81
CA GLY A 218 -2.21 -39.09 -6.48
C GLY A 218 -3.28 -38.12 -7.01
N SER A 219 -4.37 -38.65 -7.57
CA SER A 219 -5.45 -37.83 -8.14
C SER A 219 -6.24 -37.05 -7.08
N LYS A 220 -6.32 -37.59 -5.85
CA LYS A 220 -6.94 -36.90 -4.71
C LYS A 220 -6.06 -35.77 -4.17
N ALA A 221 -4.74 -35.97 -4.16
CA ALA A 221 -3.79 -34.94 -3.72
C ALA A 221 -3.78 -33.74 -4.67
N GLU A 222 -3.75 -33.99 -5.99
CA GLU A 222 -3.83 -32.93 -7.00
C GLU A 222 -5.14 -32.13 -6.90
N LEU A 223 -6.28 -32.79 -6.67
CA LEU A 223 -7.56 -32.12 -6.47
C LEU A 223 -7.55 -31.23 -5.23
N ALA A 224 -6.97 -31.72 -4.13
CA ALA A 224 -6.83 -30.96 -2.89
C ALA A 224 -5.96 -29.71 -3.09
N GLU A 225 -4.83 -29.84 -3.79
CA GLU A 225 -3.96 -28.71 -4.11
C GLU A 225 -4.69 -27.65 -4.95
N ARG A 226 -5.44 -28.07 -5.97
CA ARG A 226 -6.24 -27.14 -6.80
C ARG A 226 -7.31 -26.41 -5.99
N LEU A 227 -7.98 -27.09 -5.07
CA LEU A 227 -8.96 -26.47 -4.18
C LEU A 227 -8.30 -25.43 -3.26
N GLN A 228 -7.11 -25.74 -2.73
CA GLN A 228 -6.33 -24.79 -1.93
C GLN A 228 -5.90 -23.57 -2.76
N GLN A 229 -5.39 -23.76 -3.97
CA GLN A 229 -5.04 -22.65 -4.87
C GLN A 229 -6.26 -21.77 -5.21
N LEU A 230 -7.43 -22.39 -5.36
CA LEU A 230 -8.68 -21.68 -5.62
C LEU A 230 -9.15 -20.85 -4.41
N GLU A 231 -8.93 -21.35 -3.21
CA GLU A 231 -9.19 -20.61 -1.97
C GLU A 231 -8.26 -19.39 -1.84
N LEU A 232 -6.96 -19.57 -2.07
CA LEU A 232 -5.99 -18.46 -2.10
C LEU A 232 -6.37 -17.41 -3.15
N ALA A 233 -6.80 -17.82 -4.34
CA ALA A 233 -7.26 -16.91 -5.37
C ALA A 233 -8.51 -16.12 -4.96
N ARG A 234 -9.43 -16.73 -4.20
CA ARG A 234 -10.62 -16.04 -3.66
C ARG A 234 -10.26 -15.03 -2.57
N MET A 235 -9.32 -15.37 -1.69
CA MET A 235 -8.81 -14.43 -0.69
C MET A 235 -8.17 -13.21 -1.37
N ALA A 236 -7.26 -13.44 -2.32
CA ALA A 236 -6.63 -12.37 -3.10
C ALA A 236 -7.66 -11.52 -3.88
N TYR A 237 -8.74 -12.13 -4.39
CA TYR A 237 -9.84 -11.41 -5.02
C TYR A 237 -10.58 -10.50 -4.04
N ALA A 238 -10.87 -10.98 -2.82
CA ALA A 238 -11.53 -10.20 -1.79
C ALA A 238 -10.64 -9.04 -1.30
N ASP A 239 -9.35 -9.28 -1.13
CA ASP A 239 -8.37 -8.24 -0.74
C ASP A 239 -8.30 -7.14 -1.79
N ARG A 240 -8.18 -7.51 -3.08
CA ARG A 240 -8.18 -6.53 -4.17
C ARG A 240 -9.49 -5.76 -4.26
N GLN A 241 -10.62 -6.40 -3.94
CA GLN A 241 -11.92 -5.71 -3.91
C GLN A 241 -11.93 -4.59 -2.86
N ARG A 242 -11.33 -4.82 -1.68
CA ARG A 242 -11.18 -3.80 -0.65
C ARG A 242 -10.34 -2.61 -1.15
N SER A 243 -9.20 -2.88 -1.77
CA SER A 243 -8.33 -1.84 -2.35
C SER A 243 -9.03 -1.03 -3.45
N ILE A 244 -9.81 -1.68 -4.33
CA ILE A 244 -10.61 -1.00 -5.36
C ILE A 244 -11.63 -0.06 -4.72
N SER A 245 -12.31 -0.49 -3.65
CA SER A 245 -13.25 0.37 -2.93
C SER A 245 -12.58 1.56 -2.25
N GLN A 246 -11.37 1.39 -1.72
CA GLN A 246 -10.57 2.50 -1.18
C GLN A 246 -10.19 3.51 -2.27
N LEU A 247 -9.76 3.05 -3.45
CA LEU A 247 -9.48 3.93 -4.59
C LEU A 247 -10.72 4.71 -5.05
N ASP A 248 -11.88 4.06 -5.12
CA ASP A 248 -13.17 4.71 -5.41
C ASP A 248 -13.48 5.81 -4.36
N GLU A 249 -13.21 5.56 -3.08
CA GLU A 249 -13.38 6.53 -1.99
C GLU A 249 -12.42 7.73 -2.13
N VAL A 250 -11.15 7.49 -2.44
CA VAL A 250 -10.16 8.56 -2.66
C VAL A 250 -10.58 9.45 -3.83
N LEU A 251 -11.04 8.86 -4.94
CA LEU A 251 -11.57 9.64 -6.06
C LEU A 251 -12.82 10.45 -5.70
N PHE A 252 -13.71 9.89 -4.88
CA PHE A 252 -14.87 10.62 -4.38
C PHE A 252 -14.44 11.83 -3.54
N MET A 253 -13.48 11.65 -2.62
CA MET A 253 -12.93 12.76 -1.82
C MET A 253 -12.25 13.82 -2.67
N ALA A 254 -11.45 13.42 -3.67
CA ALA A 254 -10.78 14.34 -4.59
C ALA A 254 -11.79 15.23 -5.34
N LYS A 255 -12.84 14.61 -5.89
CA LYS A 255 -13.87 15.33 -6.65
C LYS A 255 -14.69 16.27 -5.77
N ALA A 256 -14.98 15.86 -4.53
CA ALA A 256 -15.66 16.73 -3.57
C ALA A 256 -14.86 17.99 -3.21
N LEU A 257 -13.53 17.96 -3.33
CA LEU A 257 -12.67 19.13 -3.13
C LEU A 257 -12.67 20.09 -4.34
N ASP A 258 -13.07 19.64 -5.53
CA ASP A 258 -13.18 20.49 -6.73
C ASP A 258 -14.45 21.35 -6.70
N GLU A 259 -15.52 20.87 -6.04
CA GLU A 259 -16.82 21.55 -6.02
C GLU A 259 -16.76 22.84 -5.18
N PRO A 260 -16.83 24.04 -5.80
CA PRO A 260 -16.73 25.30 -5.09
C PRO A 260 -18.03 25.55 -4.31
N GLY A 261 -18.11 25.12 -3.05
CA GLY A 261 -19.26 25.43 -2.19
C GLY A 261 -19.59 24.46 -1.05
N SER A 262 -18.72 23.49 -0.73
CA SER A 262 -18.88 22.62 0.45
C SER A 262 -18.12 23.13 1.66
#